data_AF-A0A1F5PIS2-F1
#
_entry.id   AF-A0A1F5PIS2-F1
#
_cell.length_a   1.000
_cell.length_b   1.000
_cell.length_c   1.000
_cell.angle_alpha   90.00
_cell.angle_beta   90.00
_cell.angle_gamma   90.00
#
_symmetry.space_group_name_H-M   'P 1'
#
loop_
_entity.id
_entity.type
_entity.pdbx_description
1 polymer ?
#
loop_
_entity_poly.entity_id
_entity_poly.type
_entity_poly.pdbx_seq_one_letter_code
_entity_poly.pdbx_strand_id
1 'polypeptide(L)'
;MTKPALTTSKMPGETEQQYTAWLLYCEAGSLRKTEGLWNRVGQTLGEAGVEFADRLGKKPSDTTLETWSKKYRWVERKDLKLTEDLEGLRKKAQEIKQKKVFVIGEVFWEKLQALKKQIKKGEGATVDEIKKLWEMFRTEMGESLGKHELSINEDEQKPPTPEQEELGQAIDETIKAFYGRKGKAKK
;
A
#
# COMPACT_ATOMS: atom_id res chain seq x y z
N MET A 1 0.06 25.82 15.36
CA MET A 1 0.73 24.81 14.51
C MET A 1 0.20 24.97 13.10
N THR A 2 1.00 25.55 12.21
CA THR A 2 0.68 25.72 10.80
C THR A 2 0.59 24.35 10.14
N LYS A 3 -0.57 24.01 9.55
CA LYS A 3 -0.71 22.83 8.70
C LYS A 3 0.42 22.84 7.66
N PRO A 4 1.10 21.71 7.38
CA PRO A 4 2.04 21.67 6.27
C PRO A 4 1.25 22.04 5.02
N ALA A 5 1.59 23.19 4.42
CA ALA A 5 1.05 23.57 3.14
C ALA A 5 1.52 22.49 2.16
N LEU A 6 0.59 21.69 1.65
CA LEU A 6 0.90 20.72 0.61
C LEU A 6 1.58 21.51 -0.53
N THR A 7 2.74 21.05 -1.00
CA THR A 7 3.46 21.70 -2.11
C THR A 7 2.62 21.66 -3.39
N THR A 8 1.61 20.79 -3.39
CA THR A 8 0.57 20.61 -4.41
C THR A 8 -0.60 21.59 -4.34
N SER A 9 -0.51 22.61 -3.49
CA SER A 9 -1.48 23.72 -3.48
C SER A 9 -1.44 24.55 -4.77
N LYS A 10 -2.52 25.30 -5.01
CA LYS A 10 -2.66 26.23 -6.14
C LYS A 10 -1.50 27.23 -6.14
N MET A 11 -0.78 27.34 -7.25
CA MET A 11 0.38 28.23 -7.31
C MET A 11 -0.02 29.71 -7.34
N PRO A 12 0.87 30.62 -6.89
CA PRO A 12 0.65 32.06 -7.04
C PRO A 12 0.43 32.44 -8.52
N GLY A 13 -0.70 33.09 -8.80
CA GLY A 13 -1.08 33.49 -10.17
C GLY A 13 -1.69 32.38 -11.04
N GLU A 14 -1.82 31.15 -10.52
CA GLU A 14 -2.61 30.09 -11.15
C GLU A 14 -4.10 30.41 -10.93
N THR A 15 -4.93 30.31 -11.98
CA THR A 15 -6.38 30.45 -11.82
C THR A 15 -6.98 29.16 -11.27
N GLU A 16 -8.22 29.21 -10.77
CA GLU A 16 -8.89 27.99 -10.30
C GLU A 16 -9.09 26.97 -11.42
N GLN A 17 -9.39 27.44 -12.63
CA GLN A 17 -9.47 26.59 -13.81
C GLN A 17 -8.14 25.90 -14.12
N GLN A 18 -7.03 26.66 -14.13
CA GLN A 18 -5.69 26.11 -14.40
C GLN A 18 -5.27 25.07 -13.37
N TYR A 19 -5.56 25.33 -12.09
CA TYR A 19 -5.30 24.39 -11.01
C TYR A 19 -6.16 23.13 -11.14
N THR A 20 -7.45 23.28 -11.44
CA THR A 20 -8.37 22.13 -11.63
C THR A 20 -7.97 21.30 -12.85
N ALA A 21 -7.48 21.95 -13.92
CA ALA A 21 -6.90 21.28 -15.08
C ALA A 21 -5.64 20.47 -14.73
N TRP A 22 -4.78 21.01 -13.86
CA TRP A 22 -3.63 20.28 -13.35
C TRP A 22 -4.02 19.08 -12.49
N LEU A 23 -5.05 19.19 -11.65
CA LEU A 23 -5.60 18.05 -10.92
C LEU A 23 -6.10 16.97 -11.87
N LEU A 24 -6.86 17.35 -12.92
CA LEU A 24 -7.30 16.41 -13.95
C LEU A 24 -6.10 15.78 -14.69
N TYR A 25 -5.03 16.53 -14.91
CA TYR A 25 -3.79 16.02 -15.48
C TYR A 25 -3.08 14.99 -14.57
N CYS A 26 -3.09 15.20 -13.26
CA CYS A 26 -2.54 14.23 -12.31
C CYS A 26 -3.23 12.86 -12.45
N GLU A 27 -4.56 12.85 -12.59
CA GLU A 27 -5.36 11.64 -12.79
C GLU A 27 -5.16 11.02 -14.18
N ALA A 28 -5.13 11.86 -15.23
CA ALA A 28 -5.04 11.41 -16.61
C ALA A 28 -3.64 10.86 -16.98
N GLY A 29 -2.60 11.45 -16.37
CA GLY A 29 -1.20 11.11 -16.57
C GLY A 29 -0.56 11.61 -17.88
N SER A 30 -1.30 12.30 -18.76
CA SER A 30 -0.77 12.95 -19.97
C SER A 30 -1.77 13.96 -20.52
N LEU A 31 -1.30 15.00 -21.24
CA LEU A 31 -2.18 16.05 -21.78
C LEU A 31 -3.26 15.50 -22.71
N ARG A 32 -2.91 14.59 -23.63
CA ARG A 32 -3.86 13.93 -24.53
C ARG A 32 -4.98 13.21 -23.78
N LYS A 33 -4.66 12.54 -22.67
CA LYS A 33 -5.67 11.86 -21.83
C LYS A 33 -6.49 12.88 -21.04
N THR A 34 -5.87 13.97 -20.56
CA THR A 34 -6.54 15.07 -19.87
C THR A 34 -7.63 15.66 -20.74
N GLU A 35 -7.35 15.91 -22.02
CA GLU A 35 -8.34 16.41 -22.98
C GLU A 35 -9.52 15.45 -23.18
N GLY A 36 -9.22 14.15 -23.31
CA GLY A 36 -10.26 13.12 -23.45
C GLY A 36 -11.15 13.02 -22.21
N LEU A 37 -10.57 13.17 -21.02
CA LEU A 37 -11.29 13.17 -19.75
C LEU A 37 -12.05 14.47 -19.51
N TRP A 38 -11.55 15.61 -19.98
CA TRP A 38 -12.16 16.94 -19.79
C TRP A 38 -13.64 16.96 -20.19
N ASN A 39 -13.95 16.33 -21.33
CA ASN A 39 -15.30 16.28 -21.88
C ASN A 39 -16.22 15.29 -21.14
N ARG A 40 -15.68 14.46 -20.25
CA ARG A 40 -16.39 13.36 -19.58
C ARG A 40 -16.53 13.56 -18.07
N VAL A 41 -15.77 14.47 -17.46
CA VAL A 41 -15.71 14.72 -16.00
C VAL A 41 -17.09 14.76 -15.35
N GLY A 42 -18.02 15.57 -15.88
CA GLY A 42 -19.37 15.74 -15.32
C GLY A 42 -20.31 14.54 -15.52
N GLN A 43 -19.97 13.61 -16.41
CA GLN A 43 -20.76 12.41 -16.69
C GLN A 43 -20.34 11.22 -15.81
N THR A 44 -19.07 11.16 -15.40
CA THR A 44 -18.48 9.99 -14.75
C THR A 44 -18.43 10.02 -13.22
N LEU A 45 -18.56 11.19 -12.58
CA LEU A 45 -18.16 11.38 -11.18
C LEU A 45 -19.31 11.80 -10.23
N GLY A 46 -20.58 11.73 -10.67
CA GLY A 46 -21.74 12.10 -9.85
C GLY A 46 -21.70 13.57 -9.38
N GLU A 47 -22.28 13.89 -8.23
CA GLU A 47 -22.37 15.27 -7.69
C GLU A 47 -20.98 15.92 -7.50
N ALA A 48 -19.99 15.18 -6.99
CA ALA A 48 -18.61 15.66 -6.88
C ALA A 48 -17.97 15.94 -8.26
N GLY A 49 -18.39 15.19 -9.28
CA GLY A 49 -18.03 15.41 -10.67
C GLY A 49 -18.58 16.70 -11.25
N VAL A 50 -19.79 17.09 -10.86
CA VAL A 50 -20.44 18.33 -11.30
C VAL A 50 -19.69 19.54 -10.73
N GLU A 51 -19.43 19.57 -9.43
CA GLU A 51 -18.64 20.66 -8.80
C GLU A 51 -17.21 20.76 -9.37
N PHE A 52 -16.62 19.62 -9.74
CA PHE A 52 -15.31 19.61 -10.39
C PHE A 52 -15.40 20.12 -11.83
N ALA A 53 -16.42 19.72 -12.59
CA ALA A 53 -16.67 20.20 -13.95
C ALA A 53 -16.93 21.71 -13.98
N ASP A 54 -17.66 22.25 -13.01
CA ASP A 54 -17.95 23.69 -12.90
C ASP A 54 -16.67 24.51 -12.71
N ARG A 55 -15.76 24.04 -11.84
CA ARG A 55 -14.44 24.69 -11.64
C ARG A 55 -13.50 24.52 -12.82
N LEU A 56 -13.58 23.37 -13.50
CA LEU A 56 -12.79 23.07 -14.70
C LEU A 56 -13.26 23.87 -15.91
N GLY A 57 -14.55 24.18 -16.00
CA GLY A 57 -15.14 25.03 -17.01
C GLY A 57 -14.90 24.54 -18.46
N LYS A 58 -15.01 25.47 -19.41
CA LYS A 58 -14.86 25.17 -20.83
C LYS A 58 -13.43 24.76 -21.17
N LYS A 59 -13.28 23.67 -21.95
CA LYS A 59 -11.98 23.21 -22.43
C LYS A 59 -11.27 24.31 -23.23
N PRO A 60 -10.04 24.70 -22.84
CA PRO A 60 -9.21 25.61 -23.63
C PRO A 60 -8.61 24.89 -24.85
N SER A 61 -7.91 25.63 -25.71
CA SER A 61 -7.21 25.03 -26.85
C SER A 61 -6.02 24.17 -26.39
N ASP A 62 -5.62 23.21 -27.21
CA ASP A 62 -4.53 22.28 -26.88
C ASP A 62 -3.21 23.06 -26.68
N THR A 63 -2.93 24.07 -27.51
CA THR A 63 -1.78 24.99 -27.35
C THR A 63 -1.83 25.74 -26.01
N THR A 64 -3.02 26.10 -25.53
CA THR A 64 -3.18 26.75 -24.22
C THR A 64 -2.86 25.79 -23.08
N LEU A 65 -3.29 24.52 -23.18
CA LEU A 65 -2.97 23.48 -22.18
C LEU A 65 -1.47 23.20 -22.12
N GLU A 66 -0.80 23.10 -23.27
CA GLU A 66 0.66 22.95 -23.31
C GLU A 66 1.36 24.14 -22.66
N THR A 67 0.88 25.36 -22.92
CA THR A 67 1.43 26.57 -22.32
C THR A 67 1.27 26.55 -20.80
N TRP A 68 0.11 26.13 -20.28
CA TRP A 68 -0.11 25.98 -18.83
C TRP A 68 0.77 24.89 -18.23
N SER A 69 0.85 23.73 -18.90
CA SER A 69 1.69 22.62 -18.47
C SER A 69 3.15 23.01 -18.31
N LYS A 70 3.68 23.81 -19.26
CA LYS A 70 5.04 24.33 -19.21
C LYS A 70 5.19 25.43 -18.17
N LYS A 71 4.32 26.45 -18.20
CA LYS A 71 4.36 27.61 -17.29
C LYS A 71 4.28 27.19 -15.82
N TYR A 72 3.43 26.22 -15.52
CA TYR A 72 3.17 25.75 -14.17
C TYR A 72 3.80 24.40 -13.85
N ARG A 73 4.74 23.93 -14.69
CA ARG A 73 5.56 22.73 -14.45
C ARG A 73 4.75 21.51 -14.00
N TRP A 74 3.69 21.19 -14.74
CA TRP A 74 2.73 20.16 -14.34
C TRP A 74 3.34 18.77 -14.12
N VAL A 75 4.34 18.40 -14.93
CA VAL A 75 5.06 17.12 -14.82
C VAL A 75 5.80 17.05 -13.48
N GLU A 76 6.67 18.02 -13.20
CA GLU A 76 7.43 18.09 -11.95
C GLU A 76 6.52 18.12 -10.72
N ARG A 77 5.45 18.94 -10.77
CA ARG A 77 4.46 19.02 -9.67
C ARG A 77 3.70 17.72 -9.46
N LYS A 78 3.40 16.97 -10.53
CA LYS A 78 2.73 15.68 -10.43
C LYS A 78 3.62 14.65 -9.74
N ASP A 79 4.91 14.60 -10.08
CA ASP A 79 5.84 13.65 -9.46
C ASP A 79 6.06 13.98 -7.97
N LEU A 80 6.14 15.28 -7.64
CA LEU A 80 6.15 15.74 -6.26
C LEU A 80 4.84 15.38 -5.54
N LYS A 81 3.67 15.58 -6.17
CA LYS A 81 2.37 15.19 -5.62
C LYS A 81 2.33 13.71 -5.28
N LEU A 82 2.75 12.86 -6.22
CA LEU A 82 2.76 11.42 -6.02
C LEU A 82 3.65 11.03 -4.85
N THR A 83 4.81 11.67 -4.72
CA THR A 83 5.73 11.45 -3.60
C THR A 83 5.10 11.87 -2.27
N GLU A 84 4.49 13.06 -2.20
CA GLU A 84 3.78 13.54 -1.01
C GLU A 84 2.61 12.60 -0.63
N ASP A 85 1.82 12.17 -1.61
CA ASP A 85 0.68 11.28 -1.40
C ASP A 85 1.15 9.90 -0.90
N LEU A 86 2.24 9.35 -1.46
CA LEU A 86 2.86 8.11 -1.00
C LEU A 86 3.39 8.23 0.43
N GLU A 87 4.06 9.33 0.78
CA GLU A 87 4.51 9.57 2.15
C GLU A 87 3.34 9.71 3.13
N GLY A 88 2.28 10.41 2.72
CA GLY A 88 1.06 10.52 3.50
C GLY A 88 0.38 9.17 3.75
N LEU A 89 0.31 8.32 2.72
CA LEU A 89 -0.19 6.96 2.83
C LEU A 89 0.70 6.09 3.73
N ARG A 90 2.03 6.19 3.62
CA ARG A 90 2.98 5.49 4.51
C ARG A 90 2.79 5.88 5.97
N LYS A 91 2.67 7.19 6.25
CA LYS A 91 2.39 7.70 7.62
C LYS A 91 1.07 7.17 8.15
N LYS A 92 0.00 7.24 7.37
CA LYS A 92 -1.31 6.67 7.76
C LYS A 92 -1.25 5.17 8.01
N ALA A 93 -0.56 4.42 7.14
CA ALA A 93 -0.37 2.99 7.32
C ALA A 93 0.41 2.67 8.61
N GLN A 94 1.45 3.46 8.91
CA GLN A 94 2.22 3.33 10.14
C GLN A 94 1.37 3.65 11.38
N GLU A 95 0.57 4.72 11.35
CA GLU A 95 -0.37 5.05 12.43
C GLU A 95 -1.40 3.94 12.66
N ILE A 96 -1.94 3.36 11.58
CA ILE A 96 -2.86 2.23 11.65
C ILE A 96 -2.17 1.02 12.29
N LYS A 97 -0.94 0.71 11.86
CA LYS A 97 -0.15 -0.38 12.44
C LYS A 97 0.08 -0.16 13.94
N GLN A 98 0.52 1.04 14.33
CA GLN A 98 0.75 1.39 15.74
C GLN A 98 -0.52 1.27 16.58
N LYS A 99 -1.66 1.80 16.08
CA LYS A 99 -2.95 1.69 16.77
C LYS A 99 -3.40 0.23 16.92
N LYS A 100 -3.22 -0.58 15.87
CA LYS A 100 -3.59 -2.00 15.89
C LYS A 100 -2.76 -2.79 16.92
N VAL A 101 -1.44 -2.58 16.93
CA VAL A 101 -0.53 -3.16 17.94
C VAL A 101 -0.95 -2.74 19.34
N PHE A 102 -1.23 -1.46 19.55
CA PHE A 102 -1.64 -0.93 20.84
C PHE A 102 -2.93 -1.59 21.35
N VAL A 103 -3.99 -1.62 20.53
CA VAL A 103 -5.28 -2.22 20.89
C VAL A 103 -5.13 -3.71 21.21
N ILE A 104 -4.38 -4.45 20.39
CA ILE A 104 -4.15 -5.88 20.64
C ILE A 104 -3.36 -6.08 21.95
N GLY A 105 -2.35 -5.24 22.21
CA GLY A 105 -1.58 -5.25 23.44
C GLY A 105 -2.42 -4.96 24.69
N GLU A 106 -3.31 -3.97 24.63
CA GLU A 106 -4.24 -3.66 25.74
C GLU A 106 -5.17 -4.83 26.04
N VAL A 107 -5.85 -5.37 25.02
CA VAL A 107 -6.77 -6.51 25.19
C VAL A 107 -6.03 -7.73 25.72
N PHE A 108 -4.82 -8.00 25.22
CA PHE A 108 -3.96 -9.07 25.72
C PHE A 108 -3.62 -8.88 27.20
N TRP A 109 -3.25 -7.67 27.61
CA TRP A 109 -2.92 -7.36 29.00
C TRP A 109 -4.12 -7.53 29.95
N GLU A 110 -5.29 -7.03 29.56
CA GLU A 110 -6.52 -7.18 30.35
C GLU A 110 -6.88 -8.66 30.58
N LYS A 111 -6.82 -9.47 29.53
CA LYS A 111 -7.08 -10.91 29.60
C LYS A 111 -6.06 -11.64 30.46
N LEU A 112 -4.77 -11.27 30.38
CA LEU A 112 -3.74 -11.80 31.27
C LEU A 112 -3.99 -11.47 32.75
N GLN A 113 -4.41 -10.24 33.06
CA GLN A 113 -4.73 -9.85 34.43
C GLN A 113 -5.96 -10.60 34.97
N ALA A 114 -6.97 -10.83 34.13
CA ALA A 114 -8.14 -11.63 34.49
C ALA A 114 -7.73 -13.08 34.79
N LEU A 115 -6.92 -13.71 33.93
CA LEU A 115 -6.39 -15.06 34.15
C LEU A 115 -5.59 -15.16 35.45
N LYS A 116 -4.71 -14.19 35.70
CA LYS A 116 -3.92 -14.11 36.94
C LYS A 116 -4.82 -14.08 38.18
N LYS A 117 -5.96 -13.38 38.13
CA LYS A 117 -6.94 -13.36 39.23
C LYS A 117 -7.65 -14.70 39.39
N GLN A 118 -8.05 -15.36 38.30
CA GLN A 118 -8.69 -16.69 38.33
C GLN A 118 -7.77 -17.76 38.93
N ILE A 119 -6.51 -17.80 38.49
CA ILE A 119 -5.49 -18.72 39.04
C ILE A 119 -5.31 -18.52 40.54
N LYS A 120 -5.24 -17.27 41.01
CA LYS A 120 -5.13 -16.96 42.45
C LYS A 120 -6.33 -17.41 43.27
N LYS A 121 -7.51 -17.51 42.65
CA LYS A 121 -8.74 -18.00 43.29
C LYS A 121 -8.88 -19.52 43.26
N GLY A 122 -7.96 -20.23 42.59
CA GLY A 122 -8.05 -21.69 42.41
C GLY A 122 -9.09 -22.12 41.39
N GLU A 123 -9.58 -21.20 40.54
CA GLU A 123 -10.52 -21.50 39.47
C GLU A 123 -9.80 -22.09 38.25
N GLY A 124 -10.46 -23.01 37.52
CA GLY A 124 -9.95 -23.54 36.25
C GLY A 124 -9.86 -22.44 35.20
N ALA A 125 -8.68 -22.23 34.63
CA ALA A 125 -8.39 -21.10 33.76
C ALA A 125 -8.17 -21.57 32.31
N THR A 126 -8.86 -20.95 31.35
CA THR A 126 -8.74 -21.30 29.91
C THR A 126 -7.72 -20.38 29.23
N VAL A 127 -6.71 -20.95 28.58
CA VAL A 127 -5.53 -20.19 28.06
C VAL A 127 -5.61 -19.96 26.54
N ASP A 128 -6.53 -20.60 25.82
CA ASP A 128 -6.60 -20.55 24.36
C ASP A 128 -6.84 -19.15 23.79
N GLU A 129 -7.69 -18.34 24.41
CA GLU A 129 -7.91 -16.94 23.99
C GLU A 129 -6.64 -16.09 24.18
N ILE A 130 -5.90 -16.33 25.25
CA ILE A 130 -4.66 -15.62 25.58
C ILE A 130 -3.56 -16.01 24.61
N LYS A 131 -3.48 -17.30 24.25
CA LYS A 131 -2.56 -17.78 23.22
C LYS A 131 -2.85 -17.12 21.87
N LYS A 132 -4.12 -17.06 21.45
CA LYS A 132 -4.52 -16.38 20.20
C LYS A 132 -4.18 -14.90 20.23
N LEU A 133 -4.45 -14.20 21.34
CA LEU A 133 -4.10 -12.78 21.50
C LEU A 133 -2.58 -12.55 21.49
N TRP A 134 -1.81 -13.44 22.09
CA TRP A 134 -0.35 -13.43 22.04
C TRP A 134 0.18 -13.67 20.63
N GLU A 135 -0.36 -14.63 19.89
CA GLU A 135 0.00 -14.89 18.48
C GLU A 135 -0.35 -13.69 17.59
N MET A 136 -1.52 -13.08 17.79
CA MET A 136 -1.89 -11.84 17.09
C MET A 136 -0.91 -10.72 17.43
N PHE A 137 -0.59 -10.50 18.72
CA PHE A 137 0.35 -9.46 19.14
C PHE A 137 1.73 -9.62 18.51
N ARG A 138 2.30 -10.83 18.55
CA ARG A 138 3.61 -11.12 17.93
C ARG A 138 3.61 -10.90 16.42
N THR A 139 2.56 -11.35 15.74
CA THR A 139 2.41 -11.16 14.28
C THR A 139 2.38 -9.68 13.92
N GLU A 140 1.64 -8.85 14.67
CA GLU A 140 1.56 -7.41 14.40
C GLU A 140 2.87 -6.67 14.72
N MET A 141 3.63 -7.16 15.70
CA MET A 141 5.00 -6.71 16.01
C MET A 141 6.04 -7.15 14.97
N GLY A 142 5.66 -8.00 14.01
CA GLY A 142 6.57 -8.55 13.00
C GLY A 142 7.45 -9.67 13.52
N GLU A 143 7.11 -10.25 14.67
CA GLU A 143 7.82 -11.39 15.23
C GLU A 143 7.27 -12.70 14.67
N SER A 144 8.16 -13.66 14.38
CA SER A 144 7.74 -14.96 13.87
C SER A 144 7.04 -15.79 14.95
N LEU A 145 5.95 -16.47 14.57
CA LEU A 145 5.19 -17.34 15.45
C LEU A 145 5.80 -18.74 15.64
N GLY A 146 6.87 -19.07 14.92
CA GLY A 146 7.54 -20.36 14.96
C GLY A 146 9.03 -20.26 15.25
N LYS A 147 9.65 -21.40 15.59
CA LYS A 147 11.12 -21.59 15.66
C LYS A 147 11.83 -21.44 14.29
N HIS A 148 11.18 -20.85 13.29
CA HIS A 148 11.83 -20.46 12.06
C HIS A 148 12.14 -18.97 12.14
N GLU A 149 13.29 -18.67 12.74
CA GLU A 149 14.12 -17.56 12.30
C GLU A 149 14.55 -17.88 10.86
N LEU A 150 13.70 -17.53 9.90
CA LEU A 150 14.15 -17.29 8.54
C LEU A 150 13.94 -15.80 8.27
N SER A 151 14.71 -14.99 9.00
CA SER A 151 15.12 -13.69 8.50
C SER A 151 15.92 -14.00 7.24
N ILE A 152 15.29 -13.93 6.07
CA ILE A 152 16.01 -14.06 4.80
C ILE A 152 16.94 -12.86 4.74
N ASN A 153 18.22 -13.08 5.00
CA ASN A 153 19.25 -12.08 4.81
C ASN A 153 19.48 -11.94 3.30
N GLU A 154 18.90 -10.92 2.66
CA GLU A 154 19.01 -10.70 1.22
C GLU A 154 20.46 -10.59 0.75
N ASP A 155 21.37 -10.13 1.63
CA ASP A 155 22.81 -10.04 1.37
C ASP A 155 23.53 -11.40 1.28
N GLU A 156 22.90 -12.47 1.78
CA GLU A 156 23.43 -13.85 1.72
C GLU A 156 22.92 -14.65 0.51
N GLN A 157 21.98 -14.10 -0.25
CA GLN A 157 21.50 -14.74 -1.48
C GLN A 157 22.53 -14.58 -2.61
N LYS A 158 23.48 -15.51 -2.68
CA LYS A 158 24.36 -15.65 -3.84
C LYS A 158 23.66 -16.47 -4.93
N PRO A 159 23.77 -16.08 -6.21
CA PRO A 159 23.36 -16.93 -7.32
C PRO A 159 24.02 -18.31 -7.18
N PRO A 160 23.30 -19.42 -7.45
CA PRO A 160 23.88 -20.74 -7.39
C PRO A 160 25.09 -20.84 -8.32
N THR A 161 26.14 -21.53 -7.88
CA THR A 161 27.29 -21.84 -8.75
C THR A 161 26.87 -22.82 -9.85
N PRO A 162 27.61 -22.91 -10.97
CA PRO A 162 27.26 -23.83 -12.07
C PRO A 162 27.07 -25.29 -11.62
N GLU A 163 27.90 -25.76 -10.68
CA GLU A 163 27.79 -27.09 -10.08
C GLU A 163 26.50 -27.26 -9.25
N GLN A 164 26.02 -26.19 -8.59
CA GLN A 164 24.78 -26.19 -7.83
C GLN A 164 23.55 -26.13 -8.75
N GLU A 165 23.65 -25.47 -9.91
CA GLU A 165 22.59 -25.48 -10.92
C GLU A 165 22.42 -26.88 -11.54
N GLU A 166 23.52 -27.56 -11.88
CA GLU A 166 23.48 -28.94 -12.39
C GLU A 166 22.87 -29.91 -11.36
N LEU A 167 23.28 -29.79 -10.09
CA LEU A 167 22.69 -30.58 -9.01
C LEU A 167 21.20 -30.27 -8.81
N GLY A 168 20.82 -28.99 -8.87
CA GLY A 168 19.44 -28.55 -8.76
C GLY A 168 18.56 -29.11 -9.88
N GLN A 169 19.06 -29.10 -11.13
CA GLN A 169 18.38 -29.69 -12.27
C GLN A 169 18.21 -31.20 -12.11
N ALA A 170 19.25 -31.91 -11.66
CA ALA A 170 19.18 -33.36 -11.42
C ALA A 170 18.15 -33.71 -10.33
N ILE A 171 18.04 -32.90 -9.28
CA ILE A 171 17.02 -33.05 -8.23
C ILE A 171 15.62 -32.81 -8.80
N ASP A 172 15.42 -31.74 -9.57
CA ASP A 172 14.14 -31.41 -10.19
C ASP A 172 13.66 -32.50 -11.18
N GLU A 173 14.58 -33.05 -11.97
CA GLU A 173 14.30 -34.18 -12.86
C GLU A 173 13.91 -35.44 -12.07
N THR A 174 14.60 -35.71 -10.96
CA THR A 174 14.29 -36.84 -10.08
C THR A 174 12.91 -36.69 -9.42
N ILE A 175 12.58 -35.47 -8.97
CA ILE A 175 11.27 -35.14 -8.40
C ILE A 175 10.17 -35.31 -9.46
N LYS A 176 10.38 -34.75 -10.67
CA LYS A 176 9.45 -34.93 -11.80
C LYS A 176 9.25 -36.40 -12.15
N ALA A 177 10.30 -37.20 -12.17
CA ALA A 177 10.22 -38.63 -12.44
C ALA A 177 9.42 -39.38 -11.36
N PHE A 178 9.62 -39.04 -10.08
CA PHE A 178 8.90 -39.65 -8.96
C PHE A 178 7.39 -39.34 -8.99
N TYR A 179 7.02 -38.07 -9.17
CA TYR A 179 5.60 -37.68 -9.24
C TYR A 179 4.94 -38.07 -10.56
N GLY A 180 5.68 -38.07 -11.68
CA GLY A 180 5.21 -38.57 -12.98
C GLY A 180 4.91 -40.06 -12.98
N ARG A 181 5.65 -40.88 -12.21
CA ARG A 181 5.35 -42.31 -12.00
C ARG A 181 4.08 -42.53 -11.18
N LYS A 182 3.83 -41.72 -10.15
CA LYS A 182 2.58 -41.77 -9.36
C LYS A 182 1.33 -41.48 -10.20
N GLY A 183 1.43 -40.65 -11.24
CA GLY A 183 0.33 -40.34 -12.14
C GLY A 183 -0.04 -41.47 -13.11
N LYS A 184 0.88 -42.40 -13.41
CA LYS A 184 0.65 -43.54 -14.33
C LYS A 184 0.18 -44.83 -13.63
N ALA A 185 0.26 -44.90 -12.30
CA ALA A 185 -0.13 -46.09 -11.53
C ALA A 185 -1.65 -46.16 -11.19
N LYS A 186 -2.45 -45.18 -11.63
CA LYS A 186 -3.92 -45.21 -11.58
C LYS A 186 -4.49 -45.24 -13.00
N LYS A 187 -4.44 -46.40 -13.65
CA LYS A 187 -5.32 -46.76 -14.77
C LYS A 187 -5.57 -48.26 -14.73
#